data_AF-A0A844KEP2-F1
#
_entry.id   AF-A0A844KEP2-F1
#
_cell.length_a   1.000
_cell.length_b   1.000
_cell.length_c   1.000
_cell.angle_alpha   90.00
_cell.angle_beta   90.00
_cell.angle_gamma   90.00
#
_symmetry.space_group_name_H-M   'P 1'
#
loop_
_entity.id
_entity.type
_entity.pdbx_description
1 polymer ?
#
loop_
_entity_poly.entity_id
_entity_poly.type
_entity_poly.pdbx_seq_one_letter_code
_entity_poly.pdbx_strand_id
1 'polypeptide(L)'
;MKEMIKKYRGSLICSVLVMLIGVLVGFTSTQSMWANVFFVVTDCALVAIIFYDNRNRQQSRKIIGMTMWIIPIITLLYNGITRLVNMGADMENLFMAVIYYGTGLLFMVIGNYLPKVKQNNTIGIRIVWSLMDEENWNATHRFSGKLWMASGILCMLCGLFGESMAALVVYIISIMAAAIISILYSYLFYKKKLATGEGLKIQYNTKKSVIYLIIAISTIVFTIWTLFCGSIQIRCNDRDFNIEAKGWNDYTVEYSQIDSISYEENVLQNDNGYRTNGLGNLKYAMGNFKNDIFGDYIRYTHASCHSYVVMNIDGKILVVNGENDAETKEIYQRISEKVSKERK
;
A
#
# COMPACT_ATOMS: atom_id res chain seq x y z
N MET A 1 -4.95 25.48 -21.14
CA MET A 1 -4.67 25.94 -19.77
C MET A 1 -5.49 27.15 -19.30
N LYS A 2 -5.28 28.39 -19.80
CA LYS A 2 -5.99 29.60 -19.29
C LYS A 2 -7.52 29.49 -19.27
N GLU A 3 -8.13 28.97 -20.34
CA GLU A 3 -9.58 28.73 -20.42
C GLU A 3 -10.09 27.73 -19.37
N MET A 4 -9.35 26.64 -19.15
CA MET A 4 -9.69 25.61 -18.15
C MET A 4 -9.61 26.19 -16.74
N ILE A 5 -8.56 26.98 -16.44
CA ILE A 5 -8.44 27.69 -15.16
C ILE A 5 -9.63 28.61 -14.94
N LYS A 6 -10.02 29.41 -15.95
CA LYS A 6 -11.20 30.29 -15.84
C LYS A 6 -12.49 29.50 -15.61
N LYS A 7 -12.66 28.37 -16.31
CA LYS A 7 -13.85 27.51 -16.24
C LYS A 7 -13.99 26.79 -14.89
N TYR A 8 -12.88 26.42 -14.25
CA TYR A 8 -12.87 25.64 -13.00
C TYR A 8 -12.37 26.42 -11.78
N ARG A 9 -12.17 27.74 -11.89
CA ARG A 9 -11.62 28.61 -10.83
C ARG A 9 -12.27 28.37 -9.46
N GLY A 10 -13.60 28.34 -9.39
CA GLY A 10 -14.31 28.10 -8.13
C GLY A 10 -14.01 26.72 -7.52
N SER A 11 -13.93 25.68 -8.35
CA SER A 11 -13.61 24.33 -7.89
C SER A 11 -12.17 24.21 -7.38
N LEU A 12 -11.23 24.92 -8.01
CA LEU A 12 -9.82 24.94 -7.59
C LEU A 12 -9.64 25.66 -6.24
N ILE A 13 -10.37 26.77 -6.05
CA ILE A 13 -10.37 27.46 -4.75
C ILE A 13 -10.95 26.54 -3.67
N CYS A 14 -12.09 25.88 -3.96
CA CYS A 14 -12.68 24.94 -3.03
C CYS A 14 -11.77 23.74 -2.73
N SER A 15 -11.07 23.18 -3.72
CA SER A 15 -10.17 22.04 -3.48
C SER A 15 -9.02 22.41 -2.55
N VAL A 16 -8.41 23.57 -2.76
CA VAL A 16 -7.36 24.09 -1.88
C VAL A 16 -7.90 24.34 -0.47
N LEU A 17 -9.09 24.94 -0.33
CA LEU A 17 -9.71 25.16 0.97
C LEU A 17 -9.99 23.84 1.71
N VAL A 18 -10.49 22.82 1.02
CA VAL A 18 -10.74 21.50 1.61
C VAL A 18 -9.44 20.83 2.06
N MET A 19 -8.39 20.91 1.26
CA MET A 19 -7.08 20.41 1.66
C MET A 19 -6.56 21.15 2.90
N LEU A 20 -6.64 22.49 2.93
CA LEU A 20 -6.22 23.30 4.08
C LEU A 20 -7.02 22.95 5.35
N ILE A 21 -8.33 22.76 5.25
CA ILE A 21 -9.17 22.30 6.37
C ILE A 21 -8.68 20.93 6.84
N GLY A 22 -8.41 20.01 5.91
CA GLY A 22 -7.84 18.70 6.22
C GLY A 22 -6.53 18.82 7.00
N VAL A 23 -5.60 19.65 6.53
CA VAL A 23 -4.32 19.91 7.22
C VAL A 23 -4.55 20.48 8.62
N LEU A 24 -5.42 21.48 8.77
CA LEU A 24 -5.69 22.12 10.06
C LEU A 24 -6.30 21.14 11.07
N VAL A 25 -7.17 20.24 10.62
CA VAL A 25 -7.84 19.25 11.48
C VAL A 25 -6.93 18.05 11.81
N GLY A 26 -6.08 17.63 10.87
CA GLY A 26 -5.23 16.45 10.99
C GLY A 26 -3.78 16.70 11.41
N PHE A 27 -3.39 17.97 11.65
CA PHE A 27 -2.04 18.30 12.07
C PHE A 27 -1.76 17.75 13.47
N THR A 28 -0.94 16.72 13.52
CA THR A 28 -0.69 15.93 14.73
C THR A 28 0.78 15.64 14.95
N SER A 29 1.61 15.67 13.90
CA SER A 29 3.05 15.45 13.97
C SER A 29 3.81 16.10 12.80
N THR A 30 5.13 16.20 12.94
CA THR A 30 6.05 16.61 11.84
C THR A 30 5.97 15.68 10.62
N GLN A 31 5.64 14.40 10.82
CA GLN A 31 5.46 13.44 9.73
C GLN A 31 4.18 13.69 8.93
N SER A 32 3.09 14.12 9.58
CA SER A 32 1.85 14.55 8.93
C SER A 32 2.07 15.79 8.04
N MET A 33 3.02 16.67 8.40
CA MET A 33 3.36 17.84 7.58
C MET A 33 3.88 17.45 6.19
N TRP A 34 4.85 16.54 6.12
CA TRP A 34 5.44 16.10 4.85
C TRP A 34 4.43 15.35 3.96
N ALA A 35 3.57 14.53 4.57
CA ALA A 35 2.48 13.86 3.85
C ALA A 35 1.53 14.88 3.19
N ASN A 36 1.17 15.95 3.90
CA ASN A 36 0.32 17.00 3.37
C ASN A 36 0.98 17.82 2.25
N VAL A 37 2.29 18.13 2.38
CA VAL A 37 3.07 18.75 1.29
C VAL A 37 3.05 17.87 0.03
N PHE A 38 3.25 16.55 0.20
CA PHE A 38 3.18 15.60 -0.91
C PHE A 38 1.82 15.60 -1.62
N PHE A 39 0.72 15.63 -0.86
CA PHE A 39 -0.63 15.72 -1.44
C PHE A 39 -0.83 17.01 -2.23
N VAL A 40 -0.42 18.17 -1.71
CA VAL A 40 -0.56 19.46 -2.41
C VAL A 40 0.23 19.47 -3.71
N VAL A 41 1.47 18.96 -3.70
CA VAL A 41 2.31 18.86 -4.91
C VAL A 41 1.66 17.93 -5.93
N THR A 42 1.10 16.81 -5.48
CA THR A 42 0.43 15.84 -6.36
C THR A 42 -0.86 16.42 -6.95
N ASP A 43 -1.66 17.16 -6.17
CA ASP A 43 -2.85 17.86 -6.67
C ASP A 43 -2.48 18.89 -7.75
N CYS A 44 -1.45 19.71 -7.48
CA CYS A 44 -0.95 20.69 -8.45
C CYS A 44 -0.48 20.02 -9.75
N ALA A 45 0.28 18.92 -9.64
CA ALA A 45 0.75 18.16 -10.79
C ALA A 45 -0.42 17.54 -11.58
N LEU A 46 -1.40 16.93 -10.89
CA LEU A 46 -2.58 16.34 -11.49
C LEU A 46 -3.40 17.39 -12.26
N VAL A 47 -3.70 18.52 -11.62
CA VAL A 47 -4.44 19.63 -12.25
C VAL A 47 -3.68 20.17 -13.46
N ALA A 48 -2.36 20.35 -13.34
CA ALA A 48 -1.52 20.82 -14.45
C ALA A 48 -1.58 19.86 -15.65
N ILE A 49 -1.43 18.56 -15.43
CA ILE A 49 -1.51 17.53 -16.48
C ILE A 49 -2.88 17.57 -17.16
N ILE A 50 -3.97 17.61 -16.38
CA ILE A 50 -5.34 17.65 -16.92
C ILE A 50 -5.57 18.91 -17.76
N PHE A 51 -5.07 20.06 -17.33
CA PHE A 51 -5.29 21.34 -18.00
C PHE A 51 -4.35 21.58 -19.18
N TYR A 52 -3.24 20.84 -19.24
CA TYR A 52 -2.30 20.82 -20.35
C TYR A 52 -2.87 20.03 -21.53
N ASP A 53 -3.55 18.91 -21.28
CA ASP A 53 -4.18 18.12 -22.34
C ASP A 53 -5.39 18.84 -22.95
N ASN A 54 -5.24 19.32 -24.19
CA ASN A 54 -6.29 20.03 -24.91
C ASN A 54 -7.52 19.17 -25.19
N ARG A 55 -7.40 17.84 -25.28
CA ARG A 55 -8.55 16.93 -25.49
C ARG A 55 -9.48 16.93 -24.28
N ASN A 56 -8.99 17.28 -23.09
CA ASN A 56 -9.81 17.41 -21.89
C ASN A 56 -10.83 18.56 -21.97
N ARG A 57 -10.70 19.50 -22.91
CA ARG A 57 -11.70 20.56 -23.12
C ARG A 57 -13.05 20.01 -23.60
N GLN A 58 -13.04 18.88 -24.30
CA GLN A 58 -14.24 18.21 -24.82
C GLN A 58 -14.90 17.28 -23.78
N GLN A 59 -14.26 17.07 -22.63
CA GLN A 59 -14.78 16.24 -21.56
C GLN A 59 -15.94 16.90 -20.83
N SER A 60 -16.81 16.06 -20.26
CA SER A 60 -17.90 16.55 -19.43
C SER A 60 -17.36 17.23 -18.16
N ARG A 61 -18.06 18.26 -17.69
CA ARG A 61 -17.68 18.99 -16.46
C ARG A 61 -17.59 18.08 -15.24
N LYS A 62 -18.45 17.05 -15.18
CA LYS A 62 -18.49 16.08 -14.09
C LYS A 62 -17.21 15.24 -14.02
N ILE A 63 -16.68 14.79 -15.15
CA ILE A 63 -15.47 13.94 -15.19
C ILE A 63 -14.25 14.74 -14.72
N ILE A 64 -14.02 15.93 -15.29
CA ILE A 64 -12.90 16.79 -14.89
C ILE A 64 -13.03 17.18 -13.41
N GLY A 65 -14.24 17.53 -12.97
CA GLY A 65 -14.53 17.80 -11.55
C GLY A 65 -14.12 16.62 -10.68
N MET A 66 -14.67 15.44 -10.94
CA MET A 66 -14.37 14.25 -10.13
C MET A 66 -12.88 13.95 -10.08
N THR A 67 -12.16 13.99 -11.21
CA THR A 67 -10.71 13.73 -11.22
C THR A 67 -9.94 14.74 -10.37
N MET A 68 -10.29 16.03 -10.42
CA MET A 68 -9.67 17.05 -9.57
C MET A 68 -10.00 16.88 -8.08
N TRP A 69 -11.16 16.29 -7.74
CA TRP A 69 -11.56 16.10 -6.35
C TRP A 69 -11.00 14.83 -5.70
N ILE A 70 -10.35 13.94 -6.45
CA ILE A 70 -9.75 12.70 -5.90
C ILE A 70 -8.70 13.03 -4.83
N ILE A 71 -7.71 13.87 -5.14
CA ILE A 71 -6.63 14.17 -4.20
C ILE A 71 -7.14 14.92 -2.96
N PRO A 72 -7.95 15.99 -3.07
CA PRO A 72 -8.52 16.67 -1.90
C PRO A 72 -9.32 15.74 -0.97
N ILE A 73 -10.10 14.81 -1.53
CA ILE A 73 -10.86 13.84 -0.73
C ILE A 73 -9.91 12.87 -0.02
N ILE A 74 -8.90 12.34 -0.72
CA ILE A 74 -7.89 11.46 -0.10
C ILE A 74 -7.13 12.19 1.01
N THR A 75 -6.76 13.46 0.79
CA THR A 75 -6.11 14.30 1.81
C THR A 75 -7.01 14.47 3.03
N LEU A 76 -8.31 14.74 2.84
CA LEU A 76 -9.26 14.88 3.93
C LEU A 76 -9.41 13.56 4.73
N LEU A 77 -9.53 12.43 4.02
CA LEU A 77 -9.62 11.11 4.63
C LEU A 77 -8.36 10.78 5.44
N TYR A 78 -7.17 10.97 4.87
CA TYR A 78 -5.89 10.75 5.54
C TYR A 78 -5.79 11.54 6.85
N ASN A 79 -6.09 12.84 6.80
CA ASN A 79 -6.01 13.71 7.98
C ASN A 79 -7.06 13.35 9.03
N GLY A 80 -8.28 12.99 8.61
CA GLY A 80 -9.35 12.52 9.50
C GLY A 80 -8.96 11.22 10.23
N ILE A 81 -8.42 10.24 9.51
CA ILE A 81 -7.93 8.97 10.10
C ILE A 81 -6.79 9.26 11.09
N THR A 82 -5.82 10.07 10.68
CA THR A 82 -4.69 10.43 11.54
C THR A 82 -5.19 11.08 12.84
N ARG A 83 -6.20 11.94 12.76
CA ARG A 83 -6.82 12.55 13.95
C ARG A 83 -7.53 11.52 14.83
N LEU A 84 -8.31 10.61 14.25
CA LEU A 84 -9.00 9.54 14.98
C LEU A 84 -8.01 8.63 15.71
N VAL A 85 -6.92 8.23 15.04
CA VAL A 85 -5.85 7.43 15.65
C VAL A 85 -5.22 8.17 16.84
N ASN A 86 -4.97 9.48 16.72
CA ASN A 86 -4.49 10.29 17.85
C ASN A 86 -5.50 10.42 19.00
N MET A 87 -6.79 10.21 18.75
CA MET A 87 -7.83 10.18 19.79
C MET A 87 -8.00 8.79 20.42
N GLY A 88 -7.13 7.83 20.07
CA GLY A 88 -7.15 6.47 20.60
C GLY A 88 -8.01 5.50 19.78
N ALA A 89 -8.42 5.87 18.56
CA ALA A 89 -9.07 4.92 17.67
C ALA A 89 -8.07 3.89 17.15
N ASP A 90 -8.54 2.65 17.02
CA ASP A 90 -7.76 1.53 16.50
C ASP A 90 -7.34 1.80 15.03
N MET A 91 -6.02 1.85 14.83
CA MET A 91 -5.42 2.13 13.54
C MET A 91 -5.69 1.04 12.51
N GLU A 92 -5.69 -0.23 12.92
CA GLU A 92 -5.81 -1.37 12.02
C GLU A 92 -7.24 -1.45 11.47
N ASN A 93 -8.22 -1.30 12.36
CA ASN A 93 -9.63 -1.25 11.98
C ASN A 93 -9.94 -0.09 11.02
N LEU A 94 -9.42 1.11 11.30
CA LEU A 94 -9.59 2.27 10.42
C LEU A 94 -8.90 2.07 9.06
N PHE A 95 -7.69 1.51 9.07
CA PHE A 95 -6.93 1.24 7.85
C PHE A 95 -7.63 0.21 6.96
N MET A 96 -8.08 -0.90 7.53
CA MET A 96 -8.85 -1.92 6.83
C MET A 96 -10.15 -1.37 6.26
N ALA A 97 -10.88 -0.57 7.04
CA ALA A 97 -12.12 0.05 6.58
C ALA A 97 -11.87 0.97 5.36
N VAL A 98 -10.81 1.78 5.41
CA VAL A 98 -10.46 2.71 4.32
C VAL A 98 -9.99 1.96 3.09
N ILE A 99 -9.19 0.91 3.25
CA ILE A 99 -8.76 0.07 2.14
C ILE A 99 -9.97 -0.60 1.49
N TYR A 100 -10.75 -1.39 2.21
CA TYR A 100 -11.80 -2.19 1.57
C TYR A 100 -12.99 -1.34 1.11
N TYR A 101 -13.53 -0.50 2.00
CA TYR A 101 -14.72 0.30 1.68
C TYR A 101 -14.37 1.55 0.87
N GLY A 102 -13.29 2.24 1.22
CA GLY A 102 -12.87 3.45 0.51
C GLY A 102 -12.45 3.16 -0.94
N THR A 103 -11.61 2.14 -1.17
CA THR A 103 -11.23 1.79 -2.55
C THR A 103 -12.37 1.13 -3.32
N GLY A 104 -13.22 0.32 -2.65
CA GLY A 104 -14.40 -0.27 -3.28
C GLY A 104 -15.37 0.79 -3.81
N LEU A 105 -15.67 1.81 -2.99
CA LEU A 105 -16.47 2.96 -3.41
C LEU A 105 -15.80 3.72 -4.56
N LEU A 106 -14.49 3.95 -4.49
CA LEU A 106 -13.73 4.60 -5.56
C LEU A 106 -13.86 3.84 -6.88
N PHE A 107 -13.73 2.51 -6.88
CA PHE A 107 -13.86 1.69 -8.09
C PHE A 107 -15.28 1.67 -8.65
N MET A 108 -16.30 1.67 -7.79
CA MET A 108 -17.68 1.84 -8.26
C MET A 108 -17.90 3.19 -8.94
N VAL A 109 -17.36 4.25 -8.35
CA VAL A 109 -17.41 5.60 -8.93
C VAL A 109 -16.67 5.62 -10.26
N ILE A 110 -15.46 5.08 -10.35
CA ILE A 110 -14.71 4.97 -11.60
C ILE A 110 -15.49 4.14 -12.64
N GLY A 111 -16.03 2.98 -12.24
CA GLY A 111 -16.83 2.09 -13.09
C GLY A 111 -18.05 2.77 -13.71
N ASN A 112 -18.76 3.58 -12.93
CA ASN A 112 -19.91 4.35 -13.41
C ASN A 112 -19.55 5.47 -14.40
N TYR A 113 -18.32 5.98 -14.34
CA TYR A 113 -17.90 7.12 -15.16
C TYR A 113 -16.99 6.75 -16.32
N LEU A 114 -16.30 5.62 -16.29
CA LEU A 114 -15.50 5.08 -17.40
C LEU A 114 -16.24 5.17 -18.75
N PRO A 115 -17.49 4.69 -18.91
CA PRO A 115 -18.20 4.72 -20.19
C PRO A 115 -18.52 6.12 -20.71
N LYS A 116 -18.39 7.15 -19.86
CA LYS A 116 -18.70 8.55 -20.18
C LYS A 116 -17.43 9.34 -20.55
N VAL A 117 -16.25 8.76 -20.37
CA VAL A 117 -14.96 9.38 -20.68
C VAL A 117 -14.75 9.34 -22.19
N LYS A 118 -14.61 10.51 -22.83
CA LYS A 118 -14.23 10.58 -24.24
C LYS A 118 -12.74 10.31 -24.43
N GLN A 119 -12.32 9.95 -25.63
CA GLN A 119 -10.91 9.68 -25.92
C GLN A 119 -10.01 10.89 -25.61
N ASN A 120 -8.99 10.68 -24.77
CA ASN A 120 -8.06 11.73 -24.35
C ASN A 120 -6.72 11.09 -23.90
N ASN A 121 -5.70 11.91 -23.64
CA ASN A 121 -4.36 11.41 -23.30
C ASN A 121 -4.12 11.31 -21.78
N THR A 122 -5.09 11.68 -20.95
CA THR A 122 -4.90 11.86 -19.50
C THR A 122 -5.71 10.87 -18.64
N ILE A 123 -7.00 10.73 -18.91
CA ILE A 123 -8.01 10.04 -18.10
C ILE A 123 -8.53 8.81 -18.85
N GLY A 124 -8.51 7.65 -18.19
CA GLY A 124 -9.08 6.40 -18.71
C GLY A 124 -8.05 5.30 -18.95
N ILE A 125 -8.49 4.24 -19.62
CA ILE A 125 -7.69 3.05 -19.95
C ILE A 125 -6.93 3.34 -21.25
N ARG A 126 -5.70 3.81 -21.10
CA ARG A 126 -4.88 4.36 -22.19
C ARG A 126 -3.97 3.29 -22.75
N ILE A 127 -4.45 2.58 -23.75
CA ILE A 127 -3.65 1.63 -24.52
C ILE A 127 -3.47 2.15 -25.94
N VAL A 128 -2.32 1.89 -26.56
CA VAL A 128 -1.93 2.49 -27.85
C VAL A 128 -3.03 2.37 -28.91
N TRP A 129 -3.66 1.19 -29.04
CA TRP A 129 -4.76 1.00 -29.98
C TRP A 129 -6.06 1.72 -29.59
N SER A 130 -6.40 1.77 -28.30
CA SER A 130 -7.59 2.50 -27.83
C SER A 130 -7.46 4.02 -27.99
N LEU A 131 -6.23 4.55 -27.99
CA LEU A 131 -5.96 5.98 -28.20
C LEU A 131 -6.04 6.39 -29.68
N MET A 132 -5.96 5.43 -30.59
CA MET A 132 -6.01 5.65 -32.04
C MET A 132 -7.40 5.38 -32.63
N ASP A 133 -8.26 4.64 -31.91
CA ASP A 133 -9.59 4.25 -32.37
C ASP A 133 -10.66 4.56 -31.30
N GLU A 134 -11.55 5.49 -31.63
CA GLU A 134 -12.62 5.95 -30.73
C GLU A 134 -13.67 4.85 -30.45
N GLU A 135 -13.91 3.94 -31.40
CA GLU A 135 -14.83 2.82 -31.16
C GLU A 135 -14.26 1.82 -30.16
N ASN A 136 -12.97 1.49 -30.29
CA ASN A 136 -12.27 0.66 -29.31
C ASN A 136 -12.24 1.34 -27.94
N TRP A 137 -11.98 2.65 -27.89
CA TRP A 137 -12.04 3.44 -26.67
C TRP A 137 -13.40 3.28 -25.98
N ASN A 138 -14.49 3.56 -26.69
CA ASN A 138 -15.85 3.52 -26.14
C ASN A 138 -16.25 2.09 -25.73
N ALA A 139 -15.94 1.08 -26.55
CA ALA A 139 -16.23 -0.32 -26.25
C ALA A 139 -15.49 -0.79 -24.99
N THR A 140 -14.18 -0.50 -24.90
CA THR A 140 -13.35 -0.86 -23.75
C THR A 140 -13.86 -0.18 -22.49
N HIS A 141 -14.09 1.13 -22.52
CA HIS A 141 -14.54 1.86 -21.34
C HIS A 141 -15.96 1.47 -20.89
N ARG A 142 -16.85 1.11 -21.82
CA ARG A 142 -18.19 0.59 -21.49
C ARG A 142 -18.12 -0.78 -20.82
N PHE A 143 -17.27 -1.68 -21.32
CA PHE A 143 -17.07 -3.00 -20.75
C PHE A 143 -16.38 -2.90 -19.39
N SER A 144 -15.25 -2.20 -19.33
CA SER A 144 -14.48 -1.97 -18.10
C SER A 144 -15.31 -1.26 -17.04
N GLY A 145 -16.20 -0.34 -17.41
CA GLY A 145 -17.09 0.31 -16.45
C GLY A 145 -17.91 -0.68 -15.59
N LYS A 146 -18.45 -1.73 -16.22
CA LYS A 146 -19.17 -2.80 -15.51
C LYS A 146 -18.23 -3.64 -14.64
N LEU A 147 -17.04 -3.92 -15.14
CA LEU A 147 -16.04 -4.73 -14.46
C LEU A 147 -15.51 -4.04 -13.19
N TRP A 148 -15.19 -2.75 -13.28
CA TRP A 148 -14.74 -1.94 -12.14
C TRP A 148 -15.86 -1.72 -11.11
N MET A 149 -17.13 -1.63 -11.55
CA MET A 149 -18.28 -1.64 -10.65
C MET A 149 -18.37 -2.96 -9.86
N ALA A 150 -18.30 -4.10 -10.55
CA ALA A 150 -18.34 -5.41 -9.90
C ALA A 150 -17.14 -5.64 -8.96
N SER A 151 -15.94 -5.24 -9.39
CA SER A 151 -14.73 -5.30 -8.58
C SER A 151 -14.85 -4.45 -7.31
N GLY A 152 -15.39 -3.23 -7.41
CA GLY A 152 -15.62 -2.37 -6.25
C GLY A 152 -16.59 -2.97 -5.22
N ILE A 153 -17.67 -3.60 -5.68
CA ILE A 153 -18.60 -4.33 -4.79
C ILE A 153 -17.88 -5.50 -4.11
N LEU A 154 -17.12 -6.28 -4.87
CA LEU A 154 -16.36 -7.41 -4.33
C LEU A 154 -15.32 -6.95 -3.28
N CYS A 155 -14.62 -5.85 -3.52
CA CYS A 155 -13.69 -5.26 -2.56
C CYS A 155 -14.38 -4.88 -1.24
N MET A 156 -15.59 -4.34 -1.28
CA MET A 156 -16.35 -4.03 -0.06
C MET A 156 -16.84 -5.27 0.66
N LEU A 157 -17.22 -6.32 -0.07
CA LEU A 157 -17.59 -7.61 0.53
C LEU A 157 -16.40 -8.25 1.25
N CYS A 158 -15.17 -8.12 0.72
CA CYS A 158 -13.96 -8.56 1.42
C CYS A 158 -13.80 -7.90 2.80
N GLY A 159 -14.22 -6.64 2.95
CA GLY A 159 -14.19 -5.94 4.24
C GLY A 159 -15.05 -6.59 5.33
N LEU A 160 -16.09 -7.36 4.97
CA LEU A 160 -16.91 -8.10 5.93
C LEU A 160 -16.16 -9.30 6.56
N PHE A 161 -15.08 -9.75 5.92
CA PHE A 161 -14.28 -10.89 6.35
C PHE A 161 -13.01 -10.48 7.11
N GLY A 162 -12.90 -9.20 7.50
CA GLY A 162 -11.87 -8.68 8.41
C GLY A 162 -10.43 -8.96 7.96
N GLU A 163 -9.59 -9.36 8.91
CA GLU A 163 -8.14 -9.63 8.76
C GLU A 163 -7.82 -10.96 8.05
N SER A 164 -8.81 -11.63 7.46
CA SER A 164 -8.57 -12.89 6.78
C SER A 164 -7.60 -12.72 5.60
N MET A 165 -6.51 -13.49 5.61
CA MET A 165 -5.56 -13.56 4.49
C MET A 165 -6.27 -13.95 3.18
N ALA A 166 -7.32 -14.77 3.25
CA ALA A 166 -8.13 -15.12 2.08
C ALA A 166 -8.87 -13.89 1.52
N ALA A 167 -9.41 -13.03 2.38
CA ALA A 167 -10.08 -11.80 1.96
C ALA A 167 -9.11 -10.83 1.27
N LEU A 168 -7.90 -10.68 1.82
CA LEU A 168 -6.84 -9.87 1.20
C LEU A 168 -6.44 -10.41 -0.18
N VAL A 169 -6.27 -11.72 -0.33
CA VAL A 169 -5.95 -12.35 -1.62
C VAL A 169 -7.06 -12.13 -2.64
N VAL A 170 -8.33 -12.33 -2.25
CA VAL A 170 -9.48 -12.07 -3.13
C VAL A 170 -9.56 -10.61 -3.54
N TYR A 171 -9.31 -9.68 -2.61
CA TYR A 171 -9.26 -8.25 -2.88
C TYR A 171 -8.21 -7.90 -3.94
N ILE A 172 -6.97 -8.40 -3.79
CA ILE A 172 -5.88 -8.17 -4.75
C ILE A 172 -6.23 -8.76 -6.13
N ILE A 173 -6.72 -10.00 -6.15
CA ILE A 173 -7.10 -10.69 -7.39
C ILE A 173 -8.24 -9.95 -8.10
N SER A 174 -9.23 -9.43 -7.38
CA SER A 174 -10.34 -8.65 -7.94
C SER A 174 -9.83 -7.45 -8.75
N ILE A 175 -8.92 -6.67 -8.18
CA ILE A 175 -8.35 -5.47 -8.81
C ILE A 175 -7.49 -5.85 -10.01
N MET A 176 -6.62 -6.84 -9.84
CA MET A 176 -5.76 -7.33 -10.92
C MET A 176 -6.58 -7.87 -12.09
N ALA A 177 -7.60 -8.67 -11.82
CA ALA A 177 -8.50 -9.19 -12.84
C ALA A 177 -9.22 -8.04 -13.56
N ALA A 178 -9.72 -7.04 -12.83
CA ALA A 178 -10.37 -5.87 -13.43
C ALA A 178 -9.45 -5.12 -14.40
N ALA A 179 -8.19 -4.91 -14.01
CA ALA A 179 -7.19 -4.24 -14.84
C ALA A 179 -6.79 -5.10 -16.06
N ILE A 180 -6.42 -6.37 -15.85
CA ILE A 180 -5.91 -7.27 -16.90
C ILE A 180 -7.01 -7.55 -17.94
N ILE A 181 -8.23 -7.88 -17.50
CA ILE A 181 -9.34 -8.18 -18.41
C ILE A 181 -9.74 -6.94 -19.21
N SER A 182 -9.67 -5.74 -18.62
CA SER A 182 -9.90 -4.48 -19.36
C SER A 182 -8.90 -4.30 -20.51
N ILE A 183 -7.62 -4.56 -20.26
CA ILE A 183 -6.56 -4.46 -21.28
C ILE A 183 -6.75 -5.54 -22.35
N LEU A 184 -7.03 -6.77 -21.92
CA LEU A 184 -7.25 -7.90 -22.81
C LEU A 184 -8.44 -7.66 -23.74
N TYR A 185 -9.55 -7.14 -23.21
CA TYR A 185 -10.73 -6.80 -24.01
C TYR A 185 -10.38 -5.80 -25.11
N SER A 186 -9.65 -4.74 -24.77
CA SER A 186 -9.20 -3.73 -25.73
C SER A 186 -8.31 -4.31 -26.83
N TYR A 187 -7.43 -5.25 -26.47
CA TYR A 187 -6.57 -5.96 -27.43
C TYR A 187 -7.37 -6.87 -28.36
N LEU A 188 -8.33 -7.64 -27.82
CA LEU A 188 -9.20 -8.50 -28.62
C LEU A 188 -10.05 -7.68 -29.60
N PHE A 189 -10.55 -6.52 -29.17
CA PHE A 189 -11.26 -5.58 -30.05
C PHE A 189 -10.36 -5.07 -31.18
N TYR A 190 -9.12 -4.68 -30.86
CA TYR A 190 -8.12 -4.28 -31.86
C TYR A 190 -7.81 -5.39 -32.85
N LYS A 191 -7.58 -6.62 -32.36
CA LYS A 191 -7.31 -7.79 -33.21
C LYS A 191 -8.48 -8.10 -34.14
N LYS A 192 -9.72 -7.98 -33.65
CA LYS A 192 -10.93 -8.15 -34.46
C LYS A 192 -10.98 -7.13 -35.59
N LYS A 193 -10.72 -5.85 -35.31
CA LYS A 193 -10.68 -4.80 -36.35
C LYS A 193 -9.57 -5.00 -37.37
N LEU A 194 -8.40 -5.47 -36.94
CA LEU A 194 -7.33 -5.81 -37.89
C LEU A 194 -7.73 -6.94 -38.83
N ALA A 195 -8.44 -7.96 -38.31
CA ALA A 195 -8.91 -9.09 -39.13
C ALA A 195 -9.99 -8.68 -40.15
N THR A 196 -10.81 -7.68 -39.84
CA THR A 196 -11.83 -7.14 -40.77
C THR A 196 -11.27 -6.11 -41.75
N GLY A 197 -10.00 -5.73 -41.64
CA GLY A 197 -9.36 -4.72 -42.50
C GLY A 197 -9.65 -3.26 -42.12
N GLU A 198 -10.49 -3.03 -41.11
CA GLU A 198 -10.85 -1.69 -40.59
C GLU A 198 -9.83 -1.16 -39.56
N GLY A 199 -8.93 -2.03 -39.07
CA GLY A 199 -7.96 -1.71 -38.04
C GLY A 199 -6.72 -0.99 -38.57
N LEU A 200 -6.33 0.10 -37.90
CA LEU A 200 -5.05 0.76 -38.12
C LEU A 200 -3.89 -0.13 -37.65
N LYS A 201 -2.99 -0.53 -38.56
CA LYS A 201 -1.76 -1.22 -38.18
C LYS A 201 -0.84 -0.27 -37.41
N ILE A 202 -0.70 -0.50 -36.12
CA ILE A 202 0.17 0.30 -35.25
C ILE A 202 1.62 -0.11 -35.49
N GLN A 203 2.43 0.82 -35.97
CA GLN A 203 3.88 0.64 -35.99
C GLN A 203 4.43 0.91 -34.58
N TYR A 204 4.88 -0.15 -33.93
CA TYR A 204 5.53 -0.05 -32.64
C TYR A 204 7.00 0.34 -32.84
N ASN A 205 7.49 1.28 -32.04
CA ASN A 205 8.92 1.45 -31.89
C ASN A 205 9.45 0.35 -30.97
N THR A 206 9.92 -0.74 -31.55
CA THR A 206 10.39 -1.94 -30.83
C THR A 206 11.39 -1.59 -29.73
N LYS A 207 12.28 -0.60 -29.96
CA LYS A 207 13.26 -0.16 -28.95
C LYS A 207 12.56 0.44 -27.72
N LYS A 208 11.57 1.32 -27.90
CA LYS A 208 10.82 1.92 -26.78
C LYS A 208 9.96 0.88 -26.05
N SER A 209 9.30 -0.02 -26.78
CA SER A 209 8.49 -1.08 -26.16
C SER A 209 9.33 -2.03 -25.31
N VAL A 210 10.52 -2.40 -25.79
CA VAL A 210 11.47 -3.23 -25.01
C VAL A 210 11.93 -2.50 -23.75
N ILE A 211 12.24 -1.19 -23.85
CA ILE A 211 12.60 -0.39 -22.67
C ILE A 211 11.46 -0.38 -21.64
N TYR A 212 10.22 -0.14 -22.04
CA TYR A 212 9.07 -0.17 -21.12
C TYR A 212 8.86 -1.55 -20.48
N LEU A 213 9.07 -2.62 -21.25
CA LEU A 213 8.98 -3.99 -20.73
C LEU A 213 10.07 -4.27 -19.70
N ILE A 214 11.32 -3.87 -19.97
CA ILE A 214 12.44 -4.01 -19.03
C ILE A 214 12.13 -3.24 -17.74
N ILE A 215 11.70 -1.98 -17.83
CA ILE A 215 11.34 -1.16 -16.65
C ILE A 215 10.23 -1.85 -15.84
N ALA A 216 9.19 -2.35 -16.50
CA ALA A 216 8.08 -3.04 -15.83
C ALA A 216 8.55 -4.32 -15.11
N ILE A 217 9.33 -5.18 -15.79
CA ILE A 217 9.88 -6.41 -15.20
C ILE A 217 10.81 -6.06 -14.04
N SER A 218 11.73 -5.12 -14.21
CA SER A 218 12.63 -4.66 -13.14
C SER A 218 11.86 -4.14 -11.94
N THR A 219 10.76 -3.40 -12.15
CA THR A 219 9.90 -2.91 -11.06
C THR A 219 9.22 -4.06 -10.31
N ILE A 220 8.69 -5.05 -11.04
CA ILE A 220 8.06 -6.24 -10.44
C ILE A 220 9.10 -7.04 -9.65
N VAL A 221 10.28 -7.30 -10.24
CA VAL A 221 11.36 -8.04 -9.59
C VAL A 221 11.86 -7.31 -8.35
N PHE A 222 12.05 -5.99 -8.43
CA PHE A 222 12.44 -5.18 -7.28
C PHE A 222 11.39 -5.25 -6.16
N THR A 223 10.11 -5.11 -6.51
CA THR A 223 9.00 -5.21 -5.54
C THR A 223 8.98 -6.57 -4.85
N ILE A 224 9.04 -7.66 -5.62
CA ILE A 224 9.11 -9.03 -5.07
C ILE A 224 10.35 -9.18 -4.17
N TRP A 225 11.52 -8.73 -4.64
CA TRP A 225 12.74 -8.79 -3.84
C TRP A 225 12.57 -8.04 -2.51
N THR A 226 12.03 -6.83 -2.49
CA THR A 226 11.80 -6.08 -1.24
C THR A 226 10.84 -6.78 -0.26
N LEU A 227 9.88 -7.56 -0.76
CA LEU A 227 8.93 -8.30 0.08
C LEU A 227 9.55 -9.52 0.78
N PHE A 228 10.67 -10.03 0.28
CA PHE A 228 11.32 -11.23 0.81
C PHE A 228 12.79 -11.03 1.21
N CYS A 229 13.34 -9.83 1.02
CA CYS A 229 14.71 -9.50 1.38
C CYS A 229 14.89 -9.36 2.89
N GLY A 230 16.10 -9.62 3.37
CA GLY A 230 16.48 -9.51 4.78
C GLY A 230 16.73 -10.86 5.43
N SER A 231 17.31 -10.82 6.62
CA SER A 231 17.55 -11.99 7.47
C SER A 231 17.73 -11.55 8.90
N ILE A 232 17.28 -12.39 9.82
CA ILE A 232 17.58 -12.30 11.25
C ILE A 232 18.45 -13.51 11.56
N GLN A 233 19.60 -13.29 12.19
CA GLN A 233 20.45 -14.35 12.72
C GLN A 233 20.87 -13.99 14.14
N ILE A 234 20.64 -14.88 15.08
CA ILE A 234 21.01 -14.67 16.48
C ILE A 234 22.30 -15.43 16.76
N ARG A 235 23.38 -14.70 17.02
CA ARG A 235 24.69 -15.27 17.39
C ARG A 235 24.92 -15.09 18.89
N CYS A 236 25.02 -16.20 19.60
CA CYS A 236 25.34 -16.21 21.03
C CYS A 236 26.86 -16.28 21.19
N ASN A 237 27.47 -15.21 21.71
CA ASN A 237 28.88 -15.16 22.09
C ASN A 237 29.04 -15.53 23.57
N ASP A 238 30.23 -15.29 24.14
CA ASP A 238 30.51 -15.65 25.53
C ASP A 238 29.88 -14.71 26.56
N ARG A 239 29.86 -13.40 26.31
CA ARG A 239 29.35 -12.37 27.23
C ARG A 239 28.07 -11.68 26.75
N ASP A 240 27.78 -11.78 25.47
CA ASP A 240 26.65 -11.15 24.82
C ASP A 240 26.03 -12.09 23.78
N PHE A 241 24.86 -11.70 23.28
CA PHE A 241 24.36 -12.19 22.01
C PHE A 241 24.09 -11.02 21.07
N ASN A 242 24.34 -11.23 19.78
CA ASN A 242 24.09 -10.26 18.72
C ASN A 242 22.98 -10.77 17.80
N ILE A 243 22.02 -9.90 17.51
CA ILE A 243 20.99 -10.09 16.48
C ILE A 243 21.48 -9.38 15.22
N GLU A 244 21.98 -10.15 14.27
CA GLU A 244 22.36 -9.68 12.93
C GLU A 244 21.10 -9.55 12.06
N ALA A 245 20.74 -8.32 11.71
CA ALA A 245 19.49 -7.98 11.06
C ALA A 245 19.73 -7.32 9.69
N LYS A 246 19.84 -8.12 8.62
CA LYS A 246 20.06 -7.56 7.27
C LYS A 246 18.87 -6.73 6.82
N GLY A 247 19.13 -5.46 6.51
CA GLY A 247 18.11 -4.49 6.10
C GLY A 247 17.57 -3.63 7.26
N TRP A 248 17.97 -3.91 8.49
CA TRP A 248 17.70 -3.08 9.65
C TRP A 248 18.99 -2.89 10.48
N ASN A 249 18.87 -2.34 11.68
CA ASN A 249 19.99 -2.22 12.61
C ASN A 249 20.15 -3.50 13.42
N ASP A 250 21.39 -3.96 13.52
CA ASP A 250 21.80 -5.02 14.44
C ASP A 250 21.53 -4.62 15.90
N TYR A 251 21.33 -5.61 16.76
CA TYR A 251 21.02 -5.38 18.17
C TYR A 251 21.82 -6.33 19.06
N THR A 252 22.67 -5.78 19.92
CA THR A 252 23.53 -6.54 20.83
C THR A 252 23.04 -6.36 22.26
N VAL A 253 23.04 -7.46 23.02
CA VAL A 253 22.61 -7.50 24.43
C VAL A 253 23.63 -8.29 25.23
N GLU A 254 24.16 -7.69 26.30
CA GLU A 254 24.98 -8.42 27.27
C GLU A 254 24.11 -9.30 28.17
N TYR A 255 24.57 -10.52 28.49
CA TYR A 255 23.78 -11.44 29.33
C TYR A 255 23.55 -10.90 30.76
N SER A 256 24.44 -10.03 31.23
CA SER A 256 24.35 -9.36 32.54
C SER A 256 23.16 -8.40 32.66
N GLN A 257 22.68 -7.84 31.53
CA GLN A 257 21.57 -6.89 31.47
C GLN A 257 20.20 -7.57 31.43
N ILE A 258 20.16 -8.89 31.30
CA ILE A 258 18.90 -9.63 31.16
C ILE A 258 18.32 -9.89 32.55
N ASP A 259 17.24 -9.21 32.89
CA ASP A 259 16.52 -9.33 34.17
C ASP A 259 15.67 -10.61 34.23
N SER A 260 15.01 -10.94 33.12
CA SER A 260 14.19 -12.16 32.99
C SER A 260 14.11 -12.63 31.55
N ILE A 261 13.93 -13.94 31.37
CA ILE A 261 13.74 -14.58 30.08
C ILE A 261 12.59 -15.59 30.19
N SER A 262 11.66 -15.59 29.23
CA SER A 262 10.58 -16.58 29.12
C SER A 262 10.41 -17.07 27.68
N TYR A 263 9.80 -18.25 27.54
CA TYR A 263 9.40 -18.83 26.26
C TYR A 263 7.87 -18.80 26.20
N GLU A 264 7.33 -18.09 25.21
CA GLU A 264 5.90 -17.85 25.06
C GLU A 264 5.40 -18.37 23.71
N GLU A 265 4.23 -19.01 23.69
CA GLU A 265 3.59 -19.48 22.46
C GLU A 265 2.35 -18.66 22.15
N ASN A 266 2.19 -18.26 20.89
CA ASN A 266 1.04 -17.52 20.35
C ASN A 266 0.74 -16.18 21.03
N VAL A 267 1.66 -15.64 21.84
CA VAL A 267 1.44 -14.40 22.60
C VAL A 267 1.16 -13.16 21.73
N LEU A 268 1.62 -13.17 20.47
CA LEU A 268 1.41 -12.07 19.50
C LEU A 268 0.36 -12.38 18.42
N GLN A 269 -0.36 -13.50 18.50
CA GLN A 269 -1.22 -13.95 17.39
C GLN A 269 -2.58 -13.25 17.34
N ASN A 270 -3.06 -12.71 18.47
CA ASN A 270 -4.29 -11.92 18.59
C ASN A 270 -4.02 -10.56 19.26
N ASP A 271 -2.80 -10.07 19.12
CA ASP A 271 -2.35 -8.84 19.74
C ASP A 271 -2.56 -7.68 18.78
N ASN A 272 -3.22 -6.60 19.23
CA ASN A 272 -3.45 -5.39 18.45
C ASN A 272 -2.18 -4.50 18.40
N GLY A 273 -1.03 -5.14 18.26
CA GLY A 273 0.28 -4.51 18.33
C GLY A 273 0.69 -3.89 17.00
N TYR A 274 1.03 -2.60 17.01
CA TYR A 274 1.46 -1.90 15.80
C TYR A 274 2.94 -1.53 15.84
N ARG A 275 3.54 -1.43 14.66
CA ARG A 275 4.94 -1.01 14.49
C ARG A 275 5.04 0.50 14.60
N THR A 276 5.85 1.00 15.52
CA THR A 276 6.11 2.44 15.69
C THR A 276 7.27 2.91 14.82
N ASN A 277 8.33 2.09 14.70
CA ASN A 277 9.47 2.35 13.82
C ASN A 277 10.23 1.06 13.54
N GLY A 278 10.30 0.62 12.29
CA GLY A 278 10.97 -0.63 11.97
C GLY A 278 10.80 -1.07 10.52
N LEU A 279 11.43 -2.17 10.19
CA LEU A 279 11.28 -2.86 8.92
C LEU A 279 10.40 -4.09 9.10
N GLY A 280 9.55 -4.36 8.11
CA GLY A 280 8.92 -5.66 8.04
C GLY A 280 8.30 -5.92 6.69
N ASN A 281 8.24 -7.21 6.40
CA ASN A 281 7.80 -7.76 5.14
C ASN A 281 7.12 -9.10 5.40
N LEU A 282 6.93 -9.92 4.37
CA LEU A 282 6.21 -11.19 4.52
C LEU A 282 7.00 -12.25 5.31
N LYS A 283 8.31 -12.05 5.51
CA LYS A 283 9.17 -13.00 6.22
C LYS A 283 9.58 -12.50 7.62
N TYR A 284 9.73 -11.19 7.83
CA TYR A 284 10.28 -10.65 9.08
C TYR A 284 9.55 -9.42 9.59
N ALA A 285 9.64 -9.21 10.91
CA ALA A 285 9.24 -8.01 11.62
C ALA A 285 10.37 -7.59 12.58
N MET A 286 10.97 -6.43 12.34
CA MET A 286 12.14 -5.91 13.06
C MET A 286 11.95 -4.45 13.46
N GLY A 287 12.30 -4.09 14.70
CA GLY A 287 12.29 -2.70 15.18
C GLY A 287 11.44 -2.49 16.43
N ASN A 288 10.86 -1.31 16.56
CA ASN A 288 10.06 -0.88 17.71
C ASN A 288 8.57 -1.07 17.43
N PHE A 289 7.89 -1.61 18.44
CA PHE A 289 6.48 -1.96 18.42
C PHE A 289 5.82 -1.49 19.70
N LYS A 290 4.50 -1.36 19.65
CA LYS A 290 3.68 -1.09 20.82
C LYS A 290 2.46 -1.97 20.83
N ASN A 291 2.14 -2.54 21.98
CA ASN A 291 0.92 -3.32 22.17
C ASN A 291 0.41 -3.25 23.61
N ASP A 292 -0.75 -3.88 23.86
CA ASP A 292 -1.39 -3.88 25.18
C ASP A 292 -0.71 -4.84 26.18
N ILE A 293 -0.01 -5.86 25.67
CA ILE A 293 0.63 -6.91 26.48
C ILE A 293 1.98 -6.45 27.06
N PHE A 294 2.84 -5.90 26.21
CA PHE A 294 4.22 -5.53 26.53
C PHE A 294 4.44 -4.01 26.63
N GLY A 295 3.46 -3.18 26.24
CA GLY A 295 3.68 -1.75 26.11
C GLY A 295 4.61 -1.45 24.95
N ASP A 296 5.64 -0.62 25.16
CA ASP A 296 6.66 -0.35 24.15
C ASP A 296 7.75 -1.45 24.19
N TYR A 297 7.99 -2.13 23.06
CA TYR A 297 8.93 -3.24 22.98
C TYR A 297 9.71 -3.26 21.67
N ILE A 298 10.85 -3.95 21.70
CA ILE A 298 11.69 -4.22 20.53
C ILE A 298 11.40 -5.64 20.04
N ARG A 299 11.26 -5.82 18.73
CA ARG A 299 10.93 -7.11 18.12
C ARG A 299 11.92 -7.43 17.01
N TYR A 300 12.39 -8.67 16.96
CA TYR A 300 13.14 -9.26 15.85
C TYR A 300 12.63 -10.68 15.60
N THR A 301 11.62 -10.83 14.74
CA THR A 301 10.94 -12.12 14.56
C THR A 301 10.70 -12.48 13.10
N HIS A 302 10.76 -13.78 12.81
CA HIS A 302 10.23 -14.45 11.64
C HIS A 302 8.71 -14.57 11.72
N ALA A 303 8.03 -14.22 10.64
CA ALA A 303 6.56 -14.24 10.53
C ALA A 303 5.98 -15.67 10.48
N SER A 304 6.79 -16.68 10.16
CA SER A 304 6.38 -18.09 10.07
C SER A 304 6.30 -18.81 11.42
N CYS A 305 6.90 -18.25 12.47
CA CYS A 305 6.99 -18.89 13.78
C CYS A 305 6.16 -18.09 14.80
N HIS A 306 5.37 -18.80 15.59
CA HIS A 306 4.50 -18.22 16.62
C HIS A 306 4.96 -18.57 18.04
N SER A 307 6.16 -19.13 18.17
CA SER A 307 6.88 -19.25 19.42
C SER A 307 7.82 -18.06 19.57
N TYR A 308 8.00 -17.58 20.79
CA TYR A 308 8.76 -16.36 21.07
C TYR A 308 9.62 -16.52 22.31
N VAL A 309 10.81 -15.92 22.28
CA VAL A 309 11.65 -15.68 23.45
C VAL A 309 11.45 -14.24 23.86
N VAL A 310 10.90 -14.03 25.06
CA VAL A 310 10.62 -12.70 25.62
C VAL A 310 11.64 -12.42 26.71
N MET A 311 12.34 -11.31 26.58
CA MET A 311 13.39 -10.89 27.51
C MET A 311 13.08 -9.51 28.05
N ASN A 312 13.30 -9.32 29.36
CA ASN A 312 13.34 -8.00 29.98
C ASN A 312 14.82 -7.60 30.16
N ILE A 313 15.19 -6.45 29.59
CA ILE A 313 16.56 -5.95 29.54
C ILE A 313 16.53 -4.50 30.02
N ASP A 314 17.02 -4.25 31.24
CA ASP A 314 17.04 -2.92 31.87
C ASP A 314 15.66 -2.21 31.80
N GLY A 315 14.58 -2.96 32.03
CA GLY A 315 13.20 -2.46 31.97
C GLY A 315 12.60 -2.31 30.57
N LYS A 316 13.27 -2.81 29.51
CA LYS A 316 12.73 -2.86 28.14
C LYS A 316 12.46 -4.29 27.71
N ILE A 317 11.35 -4.51 27.01
CA ILE A 317 11.01 -5.82 26.47
C ILE A 317 11.64 -6.01 25.09
N LEU A 318 12.34 -7.14 24.92
CA LEU A 318 12.84 -7.63 23.64
C LEU A 318 12.17 -8.96 23.33
N VAL A 319 11.58 -9.06 22.14
CA VAL A 319 10.92 -10.28 21.64
C VAL A 319 11.65 -10.78 20.41
N VAL A 320 12.10 -12.04 20.44
CA VAL A 320 12.81 -12.69 19.33
C VAL A 320 12.25 -14.08 19.03
N ASN A 321 12.45 -14.59 17.81
CA ASN A 321 12.24 -16.00 17.50
C ASN A 321 13.20 -16.48 16.38
N GLY A 322 13.28 -17.79 16.20
CA GLY A 322 13.96 -18.43 15.08
C GLY A 322 13.03 -18.62 13.87
N GLU A 323 13.49 -19.34 12.84
CA GLU A 323 12.68 -19.63 11.65
C GLU A 323 11.47 -20.53 11.96
N ASN A 324 11.58 -21.34 13.01
CA ASN A 324 10.59 -22.30 13.47
C ASN A 324 10.63 -22.49 14.99
N ASP A 325 9.68 -23.26 15.52
CA ASP A 325 9.54 -23.48 16.98
C ASP A 325 10.74 -24.21 17.58
N ALA A 326 11.36 -25.14 16.85
CA ALA A 326 12.53 -25.87 17.33
C ALA A 326 13.76 -24.95 17.48
N GLU A 327 14.03 -24.11 16.48
CA GLU A 327 15.10 -23.12 16.54
C GLU A 327 14.85 -22.07 17.62
N THR A 328 13.60 -21.63 17.78
CA THR A 328 13.22 -20.68 18.85
C THR A 328 13.48 -21.27 20.23
N LYS A 329 13.16 -22.55 20.42
CA LYS A 329 13.42 -23.27 21.68
C LYS A 329 14.92 -23.43 21.94
N GLU A 330 15.71 -23.67 20.91
CA GLU A 330 17.17 -23.73 21.01
C GLU A 330 17.78 -22.37 21.39
N ILE A 331 17.29 -21.28 20.80
CA ILE A 331 17.67 -19.91 21.16
C ILE A 331 17.38 -19.65 22.65
N TYR A 332 16.17 -19.98 23.12
CA TYR A 332 15.80 -19.84 24.53
C TYR A 332 16.77 -20.60 25.46
N GLN A 333 17.04 -21.87 25.16
CA GLN A 333 17.93 -22.70 25.97
C GLN A 333 19.35 -22.12 26.04
N ARG A 334 19.93 -21.75 24.89
CA ARG A 334 21.30 -21.19 24.83
C ARG A 334 21.44 -19.89 25.64
N ILE A 335 20.50 -18.96 25.48
CA ILE A 335 20.53 -17.69 26.21
C ILE A 335 20.28 -17.92 27.71
N SER A 336 19.28 -18.74 28.07
CA SER A 336 18.97 -19.04 29.47
C SER A 336 20.14 -19.70 30.20
N GLU A 337 20.87 -20.60 29.55
CA GLU A 337 22.06 -21.21 30.12
C GLU A 337 23.17 -20.19 30.37
N LYS A 338 23.44 -19.29 29.42
CA LYS A 338 24.46 -18.24 29.55
C LYS A 338 24.11 -17.24 30.66
N VAL A 339 22.86 -16.80 30.74
CA VAL A 339 22.36 -15.91 31.81
C VAL A 339 22.50 -16.58 33.18
N SER A 340 22.19 -17.87 33.28
CA SER A 340 22.32 -18.61 34.56
C SER A 340 23.77 -18.75 35.03
N LYS A 341 24.73 -18.74 34.10
CA LYS A 341 26.17 -18.80 34.41
C LYS A 341 26.71 -17.45 34.88
N GLU A 342 26.27 -16.34 34.31
CA GLU A 342 26.68 -14.99 34.72
C GLU A 342 26.13 -14.59 36.09
N ARG A 343 25.02 -15.19 36.54
CA ARG A 343 24.41 -14.93 37.86
C ARG A 343 25.00 -15.75 39.00
N LYS A 344 25.85 -16.74 38.71
CA LYS A 344 26.53 -17.59 39.71
C LYS A 344 27.93 -17.06 39.96
#